data_AF-A0A165ZWE9-F1
#
_entry.id   AF-A0A165ZWE9-F1
#
_cell.length_a   1.000
_cell.length_b   1.000
_cell.length_c   1.000
_cell.angle_alpha   90.00
_cell.angle_beta   90.00
_cell.angle_gamma   90.00
#
_symmetry.space_group_name_H-M   'P 1'
#
loop_
_entity.id
_entity.type
_entity.pdbx_description
1 polymer ?
#
loop_
_entity_poly.entity_id
_entity_poly.type
_entity_poly.pdbx_seq_one_letter_code
_entity_poly.pdbx_strand_id
1 'polypeptide(L)'
;MEYNCFNVNIGHEIKGNGNLEEILEEFGKLYITDSFFTLVNDKKEILQFMLEKNDGWVADIPEMEKNRALQKHVEYSQCITLIEDFYNGISIDTSDFDILPL
;
A
#
# COMPACT_ATOMS: atom_id res chain seq x y z
N MET A 1 8.58 -15.25 10.95
CA MET A 1 7.37 -14.63 11.53
C MET A 1 6.54 -14.29 10.31
N GLU A 2 5.43 -14.99 10.08
CA GLU A 2 4.52 -14.65 8.99
C GLU A 2 3.71 -13.43 9.45
N TYR A 3 3.81 -12.32 8.72
CA TYR A 3 3.02 -11.13 8.99
C TYR A 3 1.67 -11.30 8.30
N ASN A 4 0.58 -11.16 9.03
CA ASN A 4 -0.74 -11.13 8.41
C ASN A 4 -0.98 -9.73 7.88
N CYS A 5 -1.23 -9.62 6.58
CA CYS A 5 -1.70 -8.40 5.94
C CYS A 5 -3.12 -8.59 5.47
N PHE A 6 -3.99 -7.62 5.77
CA PHE A 6 -5.40 -7.61 5.40
C PHE A 6 -5.63 -6.58 4.30
N ASN A 7 -6.44 -6.93 3.30
CA ASN A 7 -6.82 -6.04 2.20
C ASN A 7 -8.17 -5.35 2.47
N VAL A 8 -8.22 -4.02 2.44
CA VAL A 8 -9.49 -3.28 2.47
C VAL A 8 -9.61 -2.48 1.17
N ASN A 9 -10.39 -3.01 0.24
CA ASN A 9 -10.86 -2.25 -0.91
C ASN A 9 -12.08 -1.44 -0.45
N ILE A 10 -12.05 -0.12 -0.51
CA ILE A 10 -13.20 0.71 -0.12
C ILE A 10 -14.23 0.62 -1.25
N GLY A 11 -15.02 -0.44 -1.17
CA GLY A 11 -15.96 -0.94 -2.17
C GLY A 11 -16.28 -2.42 -1.93
N HIS A 12 -15.30 -3.19 -1.47
CA HIS A 12 -15.40 -4.58 -0.98
C HIS A 12 -14.27 -4.86 0.04
N GLU A 13 -14.63 -5.03 1.31
CA GLU A 13 -13.66 -5.42 2.33
C GLU A 13 -13.20 -6.88 2.11
N ILE A 14 -11.98 -7.10 1.61
CA ILE A 14 -11.40 -8.44 1.51
C ILE A 14 -10.65 -8.74 2.81
N LYS A 15 -11.40 -9.10 3.87
CA LYS A 15 -10.81 -9.67 5.09
C LYS A 15 -10.17 -11.02 4.78
N GLY A 16 -8.95 -11.01 4.30
CA GLY A 16 -8.14 -12.21 4.08
C GLY A 16 -6.83 -12.11 4.87
N ASN A 17 -6.47 -13.18 5.57
CA ASN A 17 -5.07 -13.47 5.84
C ASN A 17 -4.47 -13.92 4.49
N GLY A 18 -4.14 -12.96 3.62
CA GLY A 18 -3.60 -13.26 2.31
C GLY A 18 -2.11 -13.61 2.42
N ASN A 19 -1.68 -14.66 1.75
CA ASN A 19 -0.26 -14.78 1.42
C ASN A 19 0.13 -13.67 0.41
N LEU A 20 1.42 -13.37 0.27
CA LEU A 20 1.89 -12.29 -0.61
C LEU A 20 1.37 -12.43 -2.06
N GLU A 21 1.29 -13.65 -2.58
CA GLU A 21 0.82 -13.92 -3.95
C GLU A 21 -0.65 -13.49 -4.14
N GLU A 22 -1.52 -13.83 -3.20
CA GLU A 22 -2.94 -13.41 -3.22
C GLU A 22 -3.08 -11.88 -3.13
N ILE A 23 -2.26 -11.22 -2.30
CA ILE A 23 -2.27 -9.76 -2.17
C ILE A 23 -1.90 -9.09 -3.50
N LEU A 24 -0.86 -9.59 -4.17
CA LEU A 24 -0.40 -9.07 -5.45
C LEU A 24 -1.41 -9.35 -6.57
N GLU A 25 -2.07 -10.51 -6.55
CA GLU A 25 -3.14 -10.83 -7.50
C GLU A 25 -4.32 -9.87 -7.36
N GLU A 26 -4.76 -9.60 -6.12
CA GLU A 26 -5.83 -8.63 -5.86
C GLU A 26 -5.43 -7.20 -6.23
N PHE A 27 -4.19 -6.80 -5.95
CA PHE A 27 -3.67 -5.50 -6.38
C PHE A 27 -3.67 -5.37 -7.91
N GLY A 28 -3.25 -6.44 -8.59
CA GLY A 28 -3.27 -6.53 -10.06
C GLY A 28 -4.67 -6.51 -10.68
N LYS A 29 -5.76 -6.63 -9.92
CA LYS A 29 -7.14 -6.52 -10.42
C LYS A 29 -7.65 -5.08 -10.48
N LEU A 30 -6.89 -4.10 -9.99
CA LEU A 30 -7.29 -2.71 -9.94
C LEU A 30 -7.05 -2.03 -11.29
N TYR A 31 -8.14 -1.72 -11.99
CA TYR A 31 -8.10 -1.10 -13.31
C TYR A 31 -9.03 0.12 -13.44
N ILE A 32 -9.72 0.50 -12.36
CA ILE A 32 -10.73 1.57 -12.37
C ILE A 32 -10.16 2.78 -11.64
N THR A 33 -10.12 3.93 -12.31
CA THR A 33 -9.75 5.22 -11.69
C THR A 33 -10.59 5.48 -10.44
N ASP A 34 -9.99 6.05 -9.39
CA ASP A 34 -10.61 6.24 -8.07
C ASP A 34 -10.79 4.94 -7.24
N SER A 35 -10.11 3.84 -7.62
CA SER A 35 -10.02 2.65 -6.77
C SER A 35 -8.99 2.85 -5.66
N PHE A 36 -9.31 2.33 -4.48
CA PHE A 36 -8.40 2.31 -3.33
C PHE A 36 -8.01 0.87 -2.99
N PHE A 37 -6.76 0.68 -2.59
CA PHE A 37 -6.25 -0.57 -2.08
C PHE A 37 -5.52 -0.33 -0.77
N THR A 38 -6.00 -0.96 0.29
CA THR A 38 -5.45 -0.73 1.63
C THR A 38 -4.90 -2.03 2.16
N LEU A 39 -3.67 -2.02 2.65
CA LEU A 39 -3.06 -3.09 3.42
C LEU A 39 -2.94 -2.67 4.88
N VAL A 40 -3.36 -3.55 5.77
CA VAL A 40 -3.20 -3.38 7.21
C VAL A 40 -2.41 -4.57 7.74
N ASN A 41 -1.31 -4.32 8.44
CA ASN A 41 -0.52 -5.40 9.04
C ASN A 41 -0.89 -5.63 10.53
N ASP A 42 -0.28 -6.64 11.14
CA ASP A 42 -0.49 -7.00 12.56
C ASP A 42 -0.15 -5.86 13.56
N LYS A 43 0.69 -4.90 13.14
CA LYS A 43 1.02 -3.71 13.95
C LYS A 43 -0.01 -2.58 13.80
N LYS A 44 -1.07 -2.79 13.02
CA LYS A 44 -2.06 -1.77 12.63
C LYS A 44 -1.45 -0.62 11.83
N GLU A 45 -0.31 -0.85 11.19
CA GLU A 45 0.21 0.06 10.18
C GLU A 45 -0.66 -0.05 8.94
N ILE A 46 -0.82 1.06 8.22
CA ILE A 46 -1.70 1.14 7.05
C ILE A 46 -0.84 1.60 5.88
N LEU A 47 -0.79 0.79 4.83
CA LEU A 47 -0.27 1.16 3.52
C LEU A 47 -1.46 1.25 2.57
N GLN A 48 -1.70 2.41 1.98
CA GLN A 48 -2.84 2.62 1.10
C GLN A 48 -2.39 3.11 -0.27
N PHE A 49 -3.07 2.65 -1.32
CA PHE A 49 -2.85 3.07 -2.70
C PHE A 49 -4.15 3.60 -3.30
N MET A 50 -4.04 4.61 -4.15
CA MET A 50 -5.12 5.15 -4.97
C MET A 50 -4.68 5.17 -6.43
N LEU A 51 -5.48 4.59 -7.32
CA LEU A 51 -5.24 4.68 -8.77
C LEU A 51 -5.75 6.03 -9.29
N GLU A 52 -4.85 6.85 -9.82
CA GLU A 52 -5.15 8.13 -10.44
C GLU A 52 -5.47 8.00 -11.93
N LYS A 53 -5.91 9.12 -12.53
CA LYS A 53 -6.05 9.21 -13.99
C LYS A 53 -4.67 9.16 -14.64
N ASN A 54 -4.55 8.43 -15.75
CA ASN A 54 -3.32 8.18 -16.53
C ASN A 54 -2.38 7.10 -15.94
N ASP A 55 -2.93 6.06 -15.32
CA ASP A 55 -2.18 4.89 -14.82
C ASP A 55 -1.13 5.18 -13.72
N GLY A 56 -1.16 6.39 -13.16
CA GLY A 56 -0.35 6.76 -11.99
C GLY A 56 -0.98 6.30 -10.68
N TRP A 57 -0.16 6.02 -9.69
CA TRP A 57 -0.62 5.65 -8.35
C TRP A 57 -0.19 6.69 -7.33
N VAL A 58 -1.01 6.89 -6.30
CA VAL A 58 -0.63 7.61 -5.09
C VAL A 58 -0.62 6.62 -3.94
N ALA A 59 0.49 6.55 -3.21
CA ALA A 59 0.65 5.71 -2.03
C ALA A 59 0.72 6.56 -0.76
N ASP A 60 -0.08 6.20 0.25
CA ASP A 60 0.03 6.67 1.62
C ASP A 60 0.83 5.64 2.44
N ILE A 61 2.07 6.00 2.77
CA ILE A 61 3.08 5.14 3.40
C ILE A 61 3.22 5.51 4.89
N PRO A 62 3.15 4.56 5.82
CA PRO A 62 3.23 4.86 7.25
C PRO A 62 4.67 5.16 7.69
N GLU A 63 4.90 6.29 8.37
CA GLU A 63 6.17 6.66 9.01
C GLU A 63 6.02 6.66 10.54
N MET A 64 6.17 5.49 11.15
CA MET A 64 5.90 5.29 12.58
C MET A 64 6.78 6.15 13.49
N GLU A 65 8.07 6.32 13.16
CA GLU A 65 9.00 7.13 13.95
C GLU A 65 8.58 8.61 14.02
N LYS A 66 7.84 9.09 13.03
CA LYS A 66 7.40 10.49 12.91
C LYS A 66 5.91 10.65 13.20
N ASN A 67 5.20 9.58 13.55
CA ASN A 67 3.76 9.55 13.79
C ASN A 67 2.95 10.26 12.67
N ARG A 68 3.27 9.95 11.42
CA ARG A 68 2.63 10.52 10.23
C ARG A 68 2.55 9.48 9.10
N ALA A 69 1.82 9.81 8.04
CA ALA A 69 1.89 9.13 6.76
C ALA A 69 2.53 10.07 5.72
N LEU A 70 3.26 9.49 4.77
CA LEU A 70 3.75 10.19 3.58
C LEU A 70 2.91 9.82 2.39
N GLN A 71 2.50 10.82 1.62
CA GLN A 71 1.83 10.64 0.36
C GLN A 71 2.83 10.81 -0.79
N LYS A 72 2.86 9.86 -1.75
CA LYS A 72 3.79 9.90 -2.89
C LYS A 72 3.17 9.34 -4.16
N HIS A 73 3.45 9.97 -5.30
CA HIS A 73 3.20 9.36 -6.60
C HIS A 73 4.21 8.22 -6.86
N VAL A 74 3.68 7.06 -7.22
CA VAL A 74 4.44 5.85 -7.47
C VAL A 74 3.99 5.19 -8.78
N GLU A 75 4.93 4.52 -9.43
CA GLU A 75 4.64 3.67 -10.58
C GLU A 75 4.16 2.29 -10.10
N TYR A 76 3.46 1.55 -10.97
CA TYR A 76 2.96 0.21 -10.61
C TYR A 76 4.05 -0.72 -10.05
N SER A 77 5.25 -0.71 -10.65
CA SER A 77 6.39 -1.52 -10.16
C SER A 77 6.84 -1.13 -8.75
N GLN A 78 6.75 0.14 -8.39
CA GLN A 78 7.05 0.63 -7.05
C GLN A 78 5.96 0.24 -6.06
N CYS A 79 4.69 0.21 -6.49
CA CYS A 79 3.61 -0.33 -5.67
C CYS A 79 3.87 -1.79 -5.28
N ILE A 80 4.33 -2.62 -6.22
CA ILE A 80 4.68 -4.02 -5.94
C ILE A 80 5.79 -4.09 -4.88
N THR A 81 6.86 -3.32 -5.04
CA THR A 81 7.96 -3.28 -4.06
C THR A 81 7.47 -2.85 -2.68
N LEU A 82 6.61 -1.81 -2.61
CA LEU A 82 6.05 -1.34 -1.34
C LEU A 82 5.16 -2.39 -0.67
N ILE A 83 4.35 -3.12 -1.43
CA ILE A 83 3.53 -4.22 -0.93
C ILE A 83 4.41 -5.34 -0.36
N GLU A 84 5.46 -5.73 -1.08
CA GLU A 84 6.41 -6.76 -0.66
C GLU A 84 7.15 -6.35 0.61
N ASP A 85 7.70 -5.13 0.66
CA ASP A 85 8.41 -4.62 1.83
C ASP A 85 7.49 -4.55 3.05
N PHE A 86 6.29 -4.00 2.87
CA PHE A 86 5.29 -3.89 3.92
C PHE A 86 4.85 -5.27 4.44
N TYR A 87 4.61 -6.23 3.55
CA TYR A 87 4.27 -7.59 3.89
C TYR A 87 5.39 -8.29 4.67
N ASN A 88 6.65 -8.07 4.29
CA ASN A 88 7.79 -8.68 4.97
C ASN A 88 8.22 -7.95 6.24
N GLY A 89 7.53 -6.85 6.61
CA GLY A 89 7.89 -6.02 7.75
C GLY A 89 9.24 -5.30 7.58
N ILE A 90 9.67 -5.10 6.33
CA ILE A 90 10.86 -4.33 5.98
C ILE A 90 10.52 -2.85 6.14
N SER A 91 11.41 -2.10 6.79
CA SER A 91 11.24 -0.65 6.88
C SER A 91 11.36 -0.05 5.49
N ILE A 92 10.30 0.60 5.04
CA ILE A 92 10.31 1.31 3.76
C ILE A 92 11.22 2.52 3.90
N ASP A 93 12.26 2.60 3.07
CA ASP A 93 13.13 3.76 3.03
C ASP A 93 12.37 4.92 2.37
N THR A 94 12.28 6.03 3.10
CA THR A 94 11.52 7.21 2.72
C THR A 94 12.43 8.40 2.40
N SER A 95 13.75 8.20 2.36
CA SER A 95 14.72 9.28 2.13
C SER A 95 14.55 9.99 0.78
N ASP A 96 14.05 9.26 -0.22
CA ASP A 96 13.87 9.73 -1.60
C ASP A 96 12.42 10.18 -1.87
N PHE A 97 11.66 10.48 -0.81
CA PHE A 97 10.25 10.86 -0.92
C PHE A 97 10.10 12.38 -0.82
N ASP A 98 9.67 12.99 -1.93
CA ASP A 98 9.23 14.38 -1.93
C ASP A 98 7.98 14.49 -1.03
N ILE A 99 8.08 15.29 0.03
CA ILE A 99 6.95 15.55 0.92
C ILE A 99 5.97 16.45 0.15
N LEU A 100 4.88 15.86 -0.34
CA LEU A 100 3.77 16.65 -0.84
C LEU A 100 3.13 17.40 0.34
N PRO A 101 2.87 18.72 0.23
CA PRO A 101 2.14 19.44 1.27
C PRO A 101 0.71 18.89 1.37
N LEU A 102 0.29 18.63 2.62
CA LEU A 102 -1.09 18.27 2.98
C LEU A 102 -2.09 19.38 2.63
#